data_AF-A3IL82-F1
#
_entry.id   AF-A3IL82-F1
#
_cell.length_a   1.000
_cell.length_b   1.000
_cell.length_c   1.000
_cell.angle_alpha   90.00
_cell.angle_beta   90.00
_cell.angle_gamma   90.00
#
_symmetry.space_group_name_H-M   'P 1'
#
loop_
_entity.id
_entity.type
_entity.pdbx_description
1 polymer ?
#
loop_
_entity_poly.entity_id
_entity_poly.type
_entity_poly.pdbx_seq_one_letter_code
_entity_poly.pdbx_strand_id
1 'polypeptide(L)'
;MSNTSQQIKLGEKLGFLFEVGFNIGLLTYIKQNEIKHNYGDLYSKDLKELKFSRIIDKLAIEEKVVSDSNRKIIKDWVLFFLQKAFLSGLNFLQEYFTAVGLKKEDYKKLNILYYQCVFHGDNSLGTYTTKGDTEAYKNVLQQLITIDNFEQYKKTGEFLKADTLIFLQYQKRKSQKIKTILSIDYSIFAIREIQDLDNLRSVEVLKRILLKEIAYLRKKSAFANLGLDSKTPKINLSNHLKYHYKAFVTKDKESMKMIQAGSYAYSFYNFLRSKNLLEDDESINFNIIGYSDRGISSLTLTNQEEHLNILKTCHNIYTDKIQKELPTARKDILKVIQRQAAKSFIDGRNFFNKLMDVSSNGIHSFTHEEIIDNFVRIQV
;
A
#
# COMPACT_ATOMS: atom_id res chain seq x y z
N MET A 1 -30.11 -5.89 -17.50
CA MET A 1 -29.77 -6.39 -16.15
C MET A 1 -29.06 -7.73 -16.32
N SER A 2 -27.74 -7.74 -16.14
CA SER A 2 -26.95 -8.98 -16.04
C SER A 2 -25.84 -8.71 -15.02
N ASN A 3 -26.12 -8.99 -13.74
CA ASN A 3 -25.12 -9.02 -12.69
C ASN A 3 -24.24 -10.25 -12.91
N THR A 4 -23.21 -10.12 -13.73
CA THR A 4 -22.05 -11.00 -13.66
C THR A 4 -21.31 -10.63 -12.38
N SER A 5 -21.70 -11.25 -11.25
CA SER A 5 -20.88 -11.23 -10.04
C SER A 5 -19.56 -11.91 -10.39
N GLN A 6 -18.53 -11.10 -10.64
CA GLN A 6 -17.17 -11.57 -10.80
C GLN A 6 -16.81 -12.41 -9.56
N GLN A 7 -16.55 -13.70 -9.76
CA GLN A 7 -16.18 -14.59 -8.67
C GLN A 7 -14.83 -14.12 -8.10
N ILE A 8 -14.87 -13.50 -6.91
CA ILE A 8 -13.68 -13.05 -6.19
C ILE A 8 -12.81 -14.28 -5.94
N LYS A 9 -11.54 -14.23 -6.37
CA LYS A 9 -10.62 -15.37 -6.24
C LYS A 9 -10.23 -15.54 -4.77
N LEU A 10 -9.95 -16.76 -4.30
CA LEU A 10 -9.51 -16.98 -2.91
C LEU A 10 -8.33 -16.07 -2.52
N GLY A 11 -7.38 -15.86 -3.42
CA GLY A 11 -6.25 -14.95 -3.19
C GLY A 11 -6.67 -13.53 -2.80
N GLU A 12 -7.78 -13.02 -3.33
CA GLU A 12 -8.32 -11.72 -2.95
C GLU A 12 -8.98 -11.80 -1.56
N LYS A 13 -9.70 -12.89 -1.26
CA LYS A 13 -10.33 -13.12 0.06
C LYS A 13 -9.31 -13.23 1.18
N LEU A 14 -8.18 -13.89 0.94
CA LEU A 14 -7.06 -13.95 1.88
C LEU A 14 -6.38 -12.58 2.05
N GLY A 15 -6.43 -11.73 1.02
CA GLY A 15 -6.00 -10.33 1.10
C GLY A 15 -6.79 -9.55 2.13
N PHE A 16 -8.11 -9.64 2.07
CA PHE A 16 -9.00 -9.02 3.07
C PHE A 16 -8.71 -9.52 4.50
N LEU A 17 -8.42 -10.81 4.68
CA LEU A 17 -8.05 -11.35 5.99
C LEU A 17 -6.69 -10.85 6.48
N PHE A 18 -5.74 -10.63 5.57
CA PHE A 18 -4.48 -9.99 5.91
C PHE A 18 -4.72 -8.56 6.40
N GLU A 19 -5.53 -7.77 5.71
CA GLU A 19 -5.87 -6.39 6.12
C GLU A 19 -6.51 -6.35 7.52
N VAL A 20 -7.44 -7.29 7.78
CA VAL A 20 -8.08 -7.43 9.09
C VAL A 20 -7.07 -7.79 10.18
N GLY A 21 -6.25 -8.81 9.95
CA GLY A 21 -5.25 -9.25 10.92
C GLY A 21 -4.26 -8.12 11.24
N PHE A 22 -3.78 -7.42 10.21
CA PHE A 22 -2.88 -6.29 10.35
C PHE A 22 -3.48 -5.18 11.21
N ASN A 23 -4.71 -4.78 10.92
CA ASN A 23 -5.42 -3.76 11.69
C ASN A 23 -5.69 -4.17 13.14
N ILE A 24 -5.98 -5.44 13.40
CA ILE A 24 -6.06 -5.95 14.79
C ILE A 24 -4.71 -5.80 15.49
N GLY A 25 -3.60 -6.08 14.80
CA GLY A 25 -2.24 -5.87 15.32
C GLY A 25 -1.99 -4.40 15.70
N LEU A 26 -2.33 -3.46 14.81
CA LEU A 26 -2.22 -2.02 15.05
C LEU A 26 -3.04 -1.58 16.28
N LEU A 27 -4.32 -1.94 16.32
CA LEU A 27 -5.21 -1.62 17.45
C LEU A 27 -4.73 -2.24 18.76
N THR A 28 -4.18 -3.46 18.71
CA THR A 28 -3.61 -4.13 19.87
C THR A 28 -2.40 -3.36 20.40
N TYR A 29 -1.50 -2.92 19.51
CA TYR A 29 -0.35 -2.10 19.90
C TYR A 29 -0.79 -0.79 20.56
N ILE A 30 -1.76 -0.10 19.96
CA ILE A 30 -2.33 1.16 20.49
C ILE A 30 -2.88 0.95 21.90
N LYS A 31 -3.67 -0.12 22.09
CA LYS A 31 -4.28 -0.46 23.38
C LYS A 31 -3.26 -0.85 24.44
N GLN A 32 -2.29 -1.72 24.12
CA GLN A 32 -1.26 -2.19 25.06
C GLN A 32 -0.37 -1.06 25.58
N ASN A 33 -0.19 -0.01 24.78
CA ASN A 33 0.65 1.13 25.10
C ASN A 33 -0.15 2.37 25.55
N GLU A 34 -1.46 2.22 25.74
CA GLU A 34 -2.37 3.30 26.22
C GLU A 34 -2.24 4.60 25.41
N ILE A 35 -2.01 4.49 24.09
CA ILE A 35 -1.84 5.65 23.22
C ILE A 35 -3.18 6.36 23.10
N LYS A 36 -3.23 7.68 23.36
CA LYS A 36 -4.45 8.48 23.27
C LYS A 36 -5.03 8.44 21.86
N HIS A 37 -6.34 8.27 21.73
CA HIS A 37 -7.02 8.17 20.44
C HIS A 37 -8.46 8.69 20.49
N ASN A 38 -9.01 9.06 19.33
CA ASN A 38 -10.38 9.60 19.20
C ASN A 38 -11.45 8.60 18.76
N TYR A 39 -11.10 7.37 18.39
CA TYR A 39 -12.08 6.38 17.89
C TYR A 39 -12.95 5.70 18.98
N GLY A 40 -12.75 6.02 20.26
CA GLY A 40 -13.53 5.47 21.37
C GLY A 40 -13.66 3.94 21.32
N ASP A 41 -14.89 3.44 21.31
CA ASP A 41 -15.21 2.01 21.26
C ASP A 41 -15.57 1.49 19.85
N LEU A 42 -15.39 2.31 18.81
CA LEU A 42 -15.79 2.02 17.42
C LEU A 42 -15.30 0.64 16.96
N TYR A 43 -14.00 0.41 17.03
CA TYR A 43 -13.41 -0.85 16.57
C TYR A 43 -13.63 -2.00 17.54
N SER A 44 -13.80 -1.71 18.84
CA SER A 44 -14.14 -2.76 19.80
C SER A 44 -15.53 -3.34 19.54
N LYS A 45 -16.48 -2.53 19.04
CA LYS A 45 -17.79 -2.99 18.59
C LYS A 45 -17.67 -3.84 17.32
N ASP A 46 -16.94 -3.35 16.32
CA ASP A 46 -16.76 -4.07 15.05
C ASP A 46 -16.08 -5.44 15.27
N LEU A 47 -15.05 -5.50 16.12
CA LEU A 47 -14.33 -6.75 16.42
C LEU A 47 -15.18 -7.78 17.18
N LYS A 48 -16.24 -7.38 17.91
CA LYS A 48 -17.16 -8.33 18.55
C LYS A 48 -18.01 -9.08 17.52
N GLU A 49 -18.33 -8.42 16.41
CA GLU A 49 -19.13 -8.97 15.31
C GLU A 49 -18.31 -9.84 14.37
N LEU A 50 -17.01 -9.59 14.29
CA LEU A 50 -16.09 -10.38 13.47
C LEU A 50 -15.92 -11.81 14.04
N LYS A 51 -16.53 -12.80 13.38
CA LYS A 51 -16.43 -14.22 13.77
C LYS A 51 -15.59 -15.01 12.76
N PHE A 52 -14.33 -15.27 13.09
CA PHE A 52 -13.42 -16.03 12.22
C PHE A 52 -13.93 -17.44 11.87
N SER A 53 -14.66 -18.09 12.76
CA SER A 53 -15.31 -19.37 12.46
C SER A 53 -16.29 -19.25 11.27
N ARG A 54 -17.15 -18.23 11.28
CA ARG A 54 -18.11 -17.96 10.19
C ARG A 54 -17.40 -17.64 8.88
N ILE A 55 -16.29 -16.91 8.95
CA ILE A 55 -15.44 -16.59 7.79
C ILE A 55 -14.86 -17.89 7.19
N ILE A 56 -14.31 -18.78 8.03
CA ILE A 56 -13.75 -20.07 7.60
C ILE A 56 -14.84 -20.93 6.96
N ASP A 57 -16.02 -21.01 7.57
CA ASP A 57 -17.14 -21.81 7.06
C ASP A 57 -17.61 -21.26 5.71
N LYS A 58 -17.74 -19.94 5.59
CA LYS A 58 -18.13 -19.29 4.34
C LYS A 58 -17.12 -19.55 3.22
N LEU A 59 -15.82 -19.45 3.52
CA LEU A 59 -14.77 -19.80 2.57
C LEU A 59 -14.88 -21.26 2.11
N ALA A 60 -15.08 -22.20 3.04
CA ALA A 60 -15.25 -23.61 2.68
C ALA A 60 -16.47 -23.85 1.77
N ILE A 61 -17.58 -23.16 2.01
CA ILE A 61 -18.81 -23.26 1.22
C ILE A 61 -18.63 -22.68 -0.19
N GLU A 62 -18.12 -21.45 -0.30
CA GLU A 62 -17.93 -20.77 -1.59
C GLU A 62 -16.98 -21.50 -2.51
N GLU A 63 -16.02 -22.23 -1.93
CA GLU A 63 -15.01 -22.99 -2.63
C GLU A 63 -15.41 -24.46 -2.84
N LYS A 64 -16.67 -24.78 -2.52
CA LYS A 64 -17.30 -26.10 -2.71
C LYS A 64 -16.53 -27.25 -2.06
N VAL A 65 -15.92 -26.98 -0.90
CA VAL A 65 -15.11 -27.97 -0.18
C VAL A 65 -16.01 -28.87 0.68
N VAL A 66 -16.11 -30.13 0.26
CA VAL A 66 -16.92 -31.16 0.94
C VAL A 66 -16.10 -31.98 1.93
N SER A 67 -14.79 -32.18 1.71
CA SER A 67 -13.97 -33.01 2.58
C SER A 67 -13.48 -32.29 3.84
N ASP A 68 -13.53 -32.98 4.98
CA ASP A 68 -13.06 -32.47 6.27
C ASP A 68 -11.55 -32.17 6.28
N SER A 69 -10.76 -32.94 5.53
CA SER A 69 -9.33 -32.70 5.39
C SER A 69 -9.04 -31.35 4.74
N ASN A 70 -9.76 -31.00 3.67
CA ASN A 70 -9.58 -29.73 2.98
C ASN A 70 -10.15 -28.55 3.78
N ARG A 71 -11.23 -28.76 4.54
CA ARG A 71 -11.73 -27.75 5.51
C ARG A 71 -10.68 -27.42 6.56
N LYS A 72 -9.97 -28.43 7.07
CA LYS A 72 -8.86 -28.24 8.01
C LYS A 72 -7.69 -27.48 7.38
N ILE A 73 -7.36 -27.76 6.12
CA ILE A 73 -6.34 -27.02 5.37
C ILE A 73 -6.73 -25.53 5.23
N ILE A 74 -7.96 -25.23 4.81
CA ILE A 74 -8.46 -23.85 4.73
C ILE A 74 -8.35 -23.15 6.09
N LYS A 75 -8.78 -23.82 7.17
CA LYS A 75 -8.68 -23.29 8.52
C LYS A 75 -7.24 -22.98 8.92
N ASP A 76 -6.30 -23.91 8.69
CA ASP A 76 -4.89 -23.73 9.04
C ASP A 76 -4.29 -22.54 8.26
N TRP A 77 -4.66 -22.37 6.98
CA TRP A 77 -4.23 -21.22 6.17
C TRP A 77 -4.83 -19.89 6.65
N VAL A 78 -6.14 -19.84 6.92
CA VAL A 78 -6.79 -18.63 7.46
C VAL A 78 -6.13 -18.20 8.76
N LEU A 79 -5.90 -19.14 9.67
CA LEU A 79 -5.21 -18.87 10.95
C LEU A 79 -3.77 -18.39 10.72
N PHE A 80 -3.04 -19.01 9.80
CA PHE A 80 -1.68 -18.59 9.46
C PHE A 80 -1.63 -17.16 8.93
N PHE A 81 -2.51 -16.79 7.99
CA PHE A 81 -2.54 -15.42 7.44
C PHE A 81 -2.94 -14.39 8.49
N LEU A 82 -3.96 -14.69 9.30
CA LEU A 82 -4.38 -13.82 10.38
C LEU A 82 -3.25 -13.61 11.40
N GLN A 83 -2.57 -14.67 11.81
CA GLN A 83 -1.45 -14.59 12.74
C GLN A 83 -0.26 -13.82 12.15
N LYS A 84 0.13 -14.12 10.91
CA LYS A 84 1.19 -13.41 10.19
C LYS A 84 0.87 -11.92 10.13
N ALA A 85 -0.32 -11.57 9.68
CA ALA A 85 -0.76 -10.18 9.54
C ALA A 85 -0.85 -9.46 10.89
N PHE A 86 -1.40 -10.12 11.92
CA PHE A 86 -1.45 -9.60 13.28
C PHE A 86 -0.07 -9.22 13.81
N LEU A 87 0.90 -10.13 13.69
CA LEU A 87 2.27 -9.88 14.12
C LEU A 87 2.93 -8.76 13.29
N SER A 88 2.68 -8.73 11.98
CA SER A 88 3.13 -7.64 11.10
C SER A 88 2.59 -6.28 11.56
N GLY A 89 1.29 -6.17 11.84
CA GLY A 89 0.67 -4.93 12.32
C GLY A 89 1.17 -4.52 13.70
N LEU A 90 1.32 -5.48 14.62
CA LEU A 90 1.82 -5.24 15.97
C LEU A 90 3.25 -4.67 15.94
N ASN A 91 4.14 -5.29 15.16
CA ASN A 91 5.53 -4.84 15.03
C ASN A 91 5.65 -3.53 14.24
N PHE A 92 4.78 -3.32 13.26
CA PHE A 92 4.83 -2.15 12.39
C PHE A 92 4.76 -0.84 13.17
N LEU A 93 3.81 -0.66 14.11
CA LEU A 93 3.75 0.60 14.89
C LEU A 93 4.94 0.78 15.81
N GLN A 94 5.46 -0.30 16.39
CA GLN A 94 6.67 -0.25 17.20
C GLN A 94 7.86 0.27 16.38
N GLU A 95 8.08 -0.33 15.22
CA GLU A 95 9.15 0.02 14.30
C GLU A 95 8.95 1.44 13.74
N TYR A 96 7.73 1.78 13.33
CA TYR A 96 7.37 3.10 12.83
C TYR A 96 7.64 4.20 13.85
N PHE A 97 7.15 4.05 15.09
CA PHE A 97 7.39 5.04 16.14
C PHE A 97 8.87 5.17 16.47
N THR A 98 9.59 4.05 16.51
CA THR A 98 11.05 4.06 16.69
C THR A 98 11.74 4.83 15.55
N ALA A 99 11.35 4.59 14.31
CA ALA A 99 11.93 5.22 13.12
C ALA A 99 11.71 6.75 13.07
N VAL A 100 10.54 7.24 13.51
CA VAL A 100 10.29 8.69 13.62
C VAL A 100 10.93 9.31 14.88
N GLY A 101 11.58 8.49 15.71
CA GLY A 101 12.33 8.88 16.89
C GLY A 101 11.47 9.09 18.14
N LEU A 102 10.31 8.44 18.22
CA LEU A 102 9.48 8.38 19.42
C LEU A 102 9.90 7.21 20.30
N LYS A 103 10.15 7.50 21.58
CA LYS A 103 10.35 6.47 22.60
C LYS A 103 9.03 6.17 23.30
N LYS A 104 8.94 5.03 23.99
CA LYS A 104 7.73 4.68 24.78
C LYS A 104 7.36 5.76 25.80
N GLU A 105 8.35 6.45 26.36
CA GLU A 105 8.16 7.59 27.27
C GLU A 105 7.39 8.76 26.62
N ASP A 106 7.50 8.92 25.30
CA ASP A 106 6.84 9.97 24.53
C ASP A 106 5.39 9.62 24.17
N TYR A 107 4.94 8.38 24.40
CA TYR A 107 3.59 7.94 24.01
C TYR A 107 2.48 8.70 24.74
N LYS A 108 2.76 9.21 25.95
CA LYS A 108 1.84 10.12 26.68
C LYS A 108 1.60 11.44 25.95
N LYS A 109 2.49 11.81 25.02
CA LYS A 109 2.41 13.02 24.19
C LYS A 109 1.99 12.71 22.75
N LEU A 110 1.76 11.44 22.42
CA LEU A 110 1.24 10.98 21.15
C LEU A 110 -0.29 10.91 21.22
N ASN A 111 -0.95 11.43 20.20
CA ASN A 111 -2.40 11.41 20.07
C ASN A 111 -2.79 11.00 18.64
N ILE A 112 -3.65 9.99 18.53
CA ILE A 112 -4.26 9.56 17.27
C ILE A 112 -5.57 10.34 17.10
N LEU A 113 -5.52 11.39 16.29
CA LEU A 113 -6.64 12.28 16.03
C LEU A 113 -7.70 11.62 15.13
N TYR A 114 -7.25 10.73 14.24
CA TYR A 114 -8.11 9.96 13.35
C TYR A 114 -7.46 8.62 13.06
N TYR A 115 -8.24 7.56 13.07
CA TYR A 115 -7.85 6.24 12.62
C TYR A 115 -8.96 5.71 11.72
N GLN A 116 -8.62 5.14 10.57
CA GLN A 116 -9.55 4.47 9.67
C GLN A 116 -8.99 3.10 9.34
N CYS A 117 -9.85 2.09 9.49
CA CYS A 117 -9.70 0.75 8.93
C CYS A 117 -11.09 0.14 8.75
N VAL A 118 -11.17 -0.99 8.04
CA VAL A 118 -12.44 -1.64 7.67
C VAL A 118 -12.50 -3.07 8.22
N PHE A 119 -13.59 -3.40 8.91
CA PHE A 119 -13.87 -4.76 9.43
C PHE A 119 -15.23 -5.32 8.95
N HIS A 120 -15.97 -4.58 8.12
CA HIS A 120 -17.26 -4.99 7.54
C HIS A 120 -17.12 -5.25 6.04
N GLY A 121 -18.22 -5.59 5.36
CA GLY A 121 -18.23 -5.80 3.91
C GLY A 121 -17.25 -6.92 3.52
N ASP A 122 -16.40 -6.66 2.53
CA ASP A 122 -15.40 -7.61 2.03
C ASP A 122 -14.38 -8.03 3.10
N ASN A 123 -14.01 -7.14 4.03
CA ASN A 123 -13.13 -7.47 5.16
C ASN A 123 -13.78 -8.44 6.16
N SER A 124 -15.11 -8.56 6.17
CA SER A 124 -15.81 -9.60 6.91
C SER A 124 -16.18 -10.82 6.05
N LEU A 125 -15.78 -10.83 4.77
CA LEU A 125 -16.34 -11.67 3.71
C LEU A 125 -17.88 -11.67 3.75
N GLY A 126 -18.51 -10.53 4.02
CA GLY A 126 -19.96 -10.39 4.16
C GLY A 126 -20.59 -11.19 5.32
N THR A 127 -19.83 -11.58 6.34
CA THR A 127 -20.35 -12.24 7.55
C THR A 127 -20.81 -11.23 8.61
N TYR A 128 -20.36 -9.98 8.52
CA TYR A 128 -20.84 -8.88 9.34
C TYR A 128 -21.95 -8.14 8.59
N THR A 129 -23.21 -8.48 8.89
CA THR A 129 -24.38 -8.07 8.08
C THR A 129 -25.12 -6.83 8.60
N THR A 130 -24.81 -6.36 9.81
CA THR A 130 -25.61 -5.32 10.46
C THR A 130 -25.11 -3.90 10.23
N LYS A 131 -23.89 -3.73 9.68
CA LYS A 131 -23.27 -2.42 9.44
C LYS A 131 -23.03 -2.21 7.94
N GLY A 132 -23.66 -1.19 7.37
CA GLY A 132 -23.46 -0.79 5.98
C GLY A 132 -22.33 0.23 5.81
N ASP A 133 -21.82 0.38 4.59
CA ASP A 133 -20.76 1.32 4.22
C ASP A 133 -21.03 2.75 4.72
N THR A 134 -22.25 3.26 4.50
CA THR A 134 -22.62 4.62 4.89
C THR A 134 -22.50 4.84 6.40
N GLU A 135 -22.99 3.90 7.21
CA GLU A 135 -22.88 3.99 8.67
C GLU A 135 -21.42 3.89 9.12
N ALA A 136 -20.65 3.00 8.51
CA ALA A 136 -19.24 2.84 8.82
C ALA A 136 -18.42 4.10 8.57
N TYR A 137 -18.56 4.71 7.39
CA TYR A 137 -17.87 5.95 7.07
C TYR A 137 -18.32 7.12 7.97
N LYS A 138 -19.62 7.21 8.28
CA LYS A 138 -20.13 8.22 9.22
C LYS A 138 -19.49 8.07 10.59
N ASN A 139 -19.46 6.87 11.15
CA ASN A 139 -18.86 6.60 12.46
C ASN A 139 -17.35 6.86 12.48
N VAL A 140 -16.65 6.56 11.39
CA VAL A 140 -15.21 6.86 11.27
C VAL A 140 -14.98 8.37 11.21
N LEU A 141 -15.75 9.12 10.42
CA LEU A 141 -15.59 10.57 10.25
C LEU A 141 -15.92 11.37 11.53
N GLN A 142 -16.81 10.86 12.38
CA GLN A 142 -17.15 11.47 13.68
C GLN A 142 -15.94 11.68 14.61
N GLN A 143 -14.82 10.99 14.38
CA GLN A 143 -13.56 11.25 15.08
C GLN A 143 -13.00 12.66 14.83
N LEU A 144 -13.39 13.28 13.71
CA LEU A 144 -12.96 14.61 13.30
C LEU A 144 -14.14 15.58 13.29
N ILE A 145 -15.22 15.24 12.59
CA ILE A 145 -16.35 16.13 12.33
C ILE A 145 -17.59 15.34 11.88
N THR A 146 -18.77 15.84 12.22
CA THR A 146 -20.03 15.31 11.68
C THR A 146 -20.27 15.85 10.28
N ILE A 147 -20.46 14.96 9.30
CA ILE A 147 -20.73 15.31 7.89
C ILE A 147 -21.88 14.45 7.37
N ASP A 148 -22.84 15.10 6.70
CA ASP A 148 -24.01 14.42 6.14
C ASP A 148 -23.76 13.85 4.75
N ASN A 149 -22.95 14.50 3.92
CA ASN A 149 -22.60 14.03 2.58
C ASN A 149 -21.08 13.84 2.41
N PHE A 150 -20.67 12.59 2.28
CA PHE A 150 -19.28 12.17 2.06
C PHE A 150 -19.11 11.31 0.80
N GLU A 151 -20.11 11.29 -0.10
CA GLU A 151 -20.08 10.44 -1.31
C GLU A 151 -18.90 10.74 -2.23
N GLN A 152 -18.46 12.00 -2.29
CA GLN A 152 -17.28 12.36 -3.06
C GLN A 152 -16.01 11.68 -2.56
N TYR A 153 -15.91 11.39 -1.26
CA TYR A 153 -14.72 10.78 -0.64
C TYR A 153 -14.72 9.24 -0.70
N LYS A 154 -15.73 8.63 -1.33
CA LYS A 154 -15.86 7.17 -1.52
C LYS A 154 -15.41 6.70 -2.90
N LYS A 155 -15.05 7.62 -3.79
CA LYS A 155 -14.62 7.30 -5.16
C LYS A 155 -13.24 6.65 -5.15
N THR A 156 -12.87 6.00 -6.25
CA THR A 156 -11.50 5.48 -6.43
C THR A 156 -10.49 6.59 -6.17
N GLY A 157 -9.45 6.28 -5.38
CA GLY A 157 -8.40 7.24 -5.01
C GLY A 157 -8.75 8.22 -3.89
N GLU A 158 -9.97 8.15 -3.36
CA GLU A 158 -10.40 8.98 -2.24
C GLU A 158 -10.24 8.26 -0.91
N PHE A 159 -9.95 9.02 0.15
CA PHE A 159 -9.40 8.48 1.38
C PHE A 159 -10.29 7.47 2.12
N LEU A 160 -11.62 7.48 1.95
CA LEU A 160 -12.50 6.48 2.58
C LEU A 160 -12.31 5.07 1.98
N LYS A 161 -11.58 4.95 0.87
CA LYS A 161 -11.17 3.66 0.29
C LYS A 161 -9.79 3.17 0.74
N ALA A 162 -9.10 3.90 1.62
CA ALA A 162 -7.82 3.48 2.15
C ALA A 162 -7.97 2.27 3.08
N ASP A 163 -7.10 1.27 2.92
CA ASP A 163 -7.09 0.11 3.80
C ASP A 163 -6.78 0.52 5.24
N THR A 164 -5.80 1.43 5.42
CA THR A 164 -5.50 2.05 6.72
C THR A 164 -5.02 3.48 6.57
N LEU A 165 -5.58 4.37 7.39
CA LEU A 165 -5.23 5.78 7.41
C LEU A 165 -5.23 6.28 8.86
N ILE A 166 -4.12 6.89 9.28
CA ILE A 166 -3.93 7.38 10.64
C ILE A 166 -3.49 8.84 10.57
N PHE A 167 -4.21 9.71 11.27
CA PHE A 167 -3.79 11.07 11.56
C PHE A 167 -3.28 11.13 12.98
N LEU A 168 -1.98 11.34 13.12
CA LEU A 168 -1.30 11.35 14.41
C LEU A 168 -0.68 12.72 14.69
N GLN A 169 -0.68 13.08 15.98
CA GLN A 169 -0.03 14.27 16.49
C GLN A 169 0.88 13.86 17.64
N TYR A 170 2.13 14.26 17.60
CA TYR A 170 3.06 14.05 18.71
C TYR A 170 3.97 15.25 18.95
N GLN A 171 4.59 15.27 20.11
CA GLN A 171 5.46 16.35 20.54
C GLN A 171 6.88 15.84 20.80
N LYS A 172 7.85 16.25 19.96
CA LYS A 172 9.25 15.82 20.06
C LYS A 172 10.09 16.69 21.02
N ARG A 173 9.69 17.95 21.25
CA ARG A 173 10.30 18.93 22.18
C ARG A 173 9.23 19.81 22.83
N LYS A 174 9.54 20.53 23.92
CA LYS A 174 8.58 21.26 24.79
C LYS A 174 7.57 22.20 24.10
N SER A 175 7.72 22.52 22.81
CA SER A 175 6.79 23.39 22.08
C SER A 175 6.47 22.97 20.63
N GLN A 176 7.14 21.97 20.04
CA GLN A 176 6.89 21.59 18.64
C GLN A 176 5.93 20.41 18.54
N LYS A 177 4.69 20.68 18.11
CA LYS A 177 3.72 19.66 17.70
C LYS A 177 4.00 19.28 16.25
N ILE A 178 4.02 17.98 15.99
CA ILE A 178 4.18 17.41 14.66
C ILE A 178 2.90 16.66 14.36
N LYS A 179 2.20 17.05 13.30
CA LYS A 179 1.09 16.28 12.74
C LYS A 179 1.59 15.45 11.57
N THR A 180 1.08 14.22 11.45
CA THR A 180 1.49 13.29 10.41
C THR A 180 0.29 12.51 9.91
N ILE A 181 0.16 12.42 8.59
CA ILE A 181 -0.78 11.52 7.92
C ILE A 181 0.01 10.27 7.52
N LEU A 182 -0.33 9.15 8.15
CA LEU A 182 0.20 7.84 7.84
C LEU A 182 -0.85 7.08 7.03
N SER A 183 -0.57 6.80 5.76
CA SER A 183 -1.44 6.01 4.89
C SER A 183 -0.74 4.72 4.48
N ILE A 184 -1.44 3.60 4.68
CA ILE A 184 -0.93 2.26 4.42
C ILE A 184 -1.92 1.55 3.49
N ASP A 185 -1.39 0.99 2.42
CA ASP A 185 -2.16 0.15 1.49
C ASP A 185 -1.51 -1.23 1.37
N TYR A 186 -2.30 -2.28 1.49
CA TYR A 186 -1.81 -3.64 1.63
C TYR A 186 -1.86 -4.44 0.33
N SER A 187 -0.92 -5.37 0.16
CA SER A 187 -1.01 -6.40 -0.87
C SER A 187 -0.47 -7.73 -0.37
N ILE A 188 -1.14 -8.81 -0.75
CA ILE A 188 -0.59 -10.15 -0.60
C ILE A 188 -0.16 -10.71 -1.96
N PHE A 189 1.01 -11.33 -2.00
CA PHE A 189 1.55 -11.93 -3.22
C PHE A 189 1.29 -13.42 -3.36
N ALA A 190 1.08 -14.12 -2.26
CA ALA A 190 1.49 -15.51 -2.18
C ALA A 190 0.50 -16.53 -2.77
N ILE A 191 -0.80 -16.25 -2.89
CA ILE A 191 -1.79 -17.30 -3.21
C ILE A 191 -2.67 -16.90 -4.38
N ARG A 192 -2.54 -17.63 -5.49
CA ARG A 192 -3.37 -17.43 -6.69
C ARG A 192 -4.63 -18.28 -6.64
N GLU A 193 -4.58 -19.51 -6.13
CA GLU A 193 -5.74 -20.43 -6.07
C GLU A 193 -5.68 -21.42 -4.89
N ILE A 194 -6.83 -22.03 -4.56
CA ILE A 194 -6.99 -23.07 -3.51
C ILE A 194 -6.19 -24.32 -3.76
N GLN A 195 -5.97 -24.62 -5.04
CA GLN A 195 -5.24 -25.79 -5.50
C GLN A 195 -3.75 -25.72 -5.08
N ASP A 196 -3.27 -24.52 -4.75
CA ASP A 196 -1.94 -24.26 -4.19
C ASP A 196 -1.93 -24.30 -2.64
N LEU A 197 -3.08 -24.51 -1.97
CA LEU A 197 -3.14 -24.63 -0.51
C LEU A 197 -2.63 -26.00 -0.10
N ASP A 198 -1.31 -26.09 -0.06
CA ASP A 198 -0.64 -27.23 0.49
C ASP A 198 -0.90 -27.39 1.99
N ASN A 199 -0.72 -28.61 2.50
CA ASN A 199 -0.78 -28.85 3.94
C ASN A 199 0.39 -28.13 4.64
N LEU A 200 0.09 -27.03 5.36
CA LEU A 200 1.08 -26.27 6.15
C LEU A 200 1.79 -27.09 7.24
N ARG A 201 1.31 -28.29 7.54
CA ARG A 201 1.95 -29.22 8.48
C ARG A 201 3.04 -30.09 7.83
N SER A 202 3.21 -30.03 6.51
CA SER A 202 4.32 -30.70 5.80
C SER A 202 5.57 -29.84 5.81
N VAL A 203 6.69 -30.42 6.24
CA VAL A 203 8.00 -29.76 6.27
C VAL A 203 8.48 -29.41 4.86
N GLU A 204 8.19 -30.27 3.88
CA GLU A 204 8.54 -30.10 2.47
C GLU A 204 7.81 -28.89 1.87
N VAL A 205 6.53 -28.74 2.20
CA VAL A 205 5.70 -27.60 1.82
C VAL A 205 6.28 -26.30 2.39
N LEU A 206 6.58 -26.27 3.69
CA LEU A 206 7.17 -25.11 4.34
C LEU A 206 8.54 -24.75 3.72
N LYS A 207 9.39 -25.75 3.47
CA LYS A 207 10.68 -25.57 2.79
C LYS A 207 10.50 -24.97 1.40
N ARG A 208 9.52 -25.45 0.62
CA ARG A 208 9.21 -24.92 -0.71
C ARG A 208 8.71 -23.48 -0.66
N ILE A 209 7.83 -23.15 0.28
CA ILE A 209 7.36 -21.77 0.49
C ILE A 209 8.56 -20.87 0.81
N LEU A 210 9.41 -21.26 1.76
CA LEU A 210 10.62 -20.50 2.14
C LEU A 210 11.56 -20.29 0.95
N LEU A 211 11.83 -21.33 0.15
CA LEU A 211 12.70 -21.22 -1.03
C LEU A 211 12.12 -20.30 -2.11
N LYS A 212 10.79 -20.33 -2.32
CA LYS A 212 10.11 -19.40 -3.24
C LYS A 212 10.28 -17.95 -2.78
N GLU A 213 10.15 -17.68 -1.48
CA GLU A 213 10.34 -16.35 -0.91
C GLU A 213 11.81 -15.87 -1.04
N ILE A 214 12.79 -16.73 -0.73
CA ILE A 214 14.22 -16.42 -0.92
C ILE A 214 14.54 -16.12 -2.39
N ALA A 215 14.03 -16.93 -3.32
CA ALA A 215 14.24 -16.74 -4.75
C ALA A 215 13.59 -15.43 -5.25
N TYR A 216 12.44 -15.05 -4.70
CA TYR A 216 11.81 -13.76 -4.99
C TYR A 216 12.65 -12.59 -4.48
N LEU A 217 13.13 -12.64 -3.23
CA LEU A 217 14.00 -11.59 -2.68
C LEU A 217 15.27 -11.37 -3.53
N ARG A 218 15.81 -12.43 -4.15
CA ARG A 218 16.94 -12.36 -5.09
C ARG A 218 16.60 -11.74 -6.45
N LYS A 219 15.31 -11.71 -6.85
CA LYS A 219 14.83 -11.19 -8.14
C LYS A 219 14.32 -9.74 -8.07
N LYS A 220 14.56 -9.04 -6.95
CA LYS A 220 14.09 -7.66 -6.73
C LYS A 220 14.52 -6.73 -7.88
N SER A 221 13.58 -5.89 -8.33
CA SER A 221 13.83 -4.81 -9.29
C SER A 221 14.65 -3.69 -8.62
N ALA A 222 15.24 -2.79 -9.42
CA ALA A 222 15.95 -1.61 -8.93
C ALA A 222 15.10 -0.67 -8.05
N PHE A 223 13.76 -0.83 -8.01
CA PHE A 223 12.82 0.00 -7.23
C PHE A 223 12.27 -0.70 -5.98
N ALA A 224 12.60 -1.97 -5.75
CA ALA A 224 11.96 -2.80 -4.72
C ALA A 224 12.27 -2.42 -3.25
N ASN A 225 12.95 -1.29 -3.03
CA ASN A 225 13.21 -0.65 -1.74
C ASN A 225 13.30 0.89 -1.90
N LEU A 226 12.54 1.49 -2.81
CA LEU A 226 12.58 2.95 -3.02
C LEU A 226 12.05 3.66 -1.76
N GLY A 227 12.95 4.12 -0.91
CA GLY A 227 12.68 5.09 0.14
C GLY A 227 13.06 6.47 -0.37
N LEU A 228 12.08 7.32 -0.66
CA LEU A 228 12.34 8.73 -0.94
C LEU A 228 12.22 9.50 0.39
N ASP A 229 13.36 9.94 0.91
CA ASP A 229 13.43 10.86 2.05
C ASP A 229 13.48 12.32 1.56
N SER A 230 12.62 13.15 2.13
CA SER A 230 12.46 14.59 1.90
C SER A 230 13.73 15.44 2.03
N LYS A 231 14.84 14.89 2.57
CA LYS A 231 16.14 15.59 2.61
C LYS A 231 16.90 15.56 1.28
N THR A 232 16.39 14.84 0.29
CA THR A 232 17.02 14.72 -1.03
C THR A 232 16.51 15.85 -1.94
N PRO A 233 17.38 16.68 -2.54
CA PRO A 233 16.94 17.89 -3.24
C PRO A 233 16.13 17.57 -4.52
N LYS A 234 15.05 18.33 -4.75
CA LYS A 234 14.29 18.49 -6.01
C LYS A 234 13.98 17.21 -6.78
N ILE A 235 13.46 16.18 -6.10
CA ILE A 235 12.90 15.02 -6.81
C ILE A 235 11.48 15.37 -7.27
N ASN A 236 11.38 15.97 -8.46
CA ASN A 236 10.10 16.05 -9.15
C ASN A 236 9.78 14.69 -9.76
N LEU A 237 8.79 13.98 -9.22
CA LEU A 237 8.24 12.82 -9.91
C LEU A 237 7.66 13.30 -11.23
N SER A 238 8.30 12.91 -12.33
CA SER A 238 7.81 13.26 -13.66
C SER A 238 6.38 12.75 -13.83
N ASN A 239 5.52 13.57 -14.42
CA ASN A 239 4.21 13.12 -14.91
C ASN A 239 4.33 11.89 -15.83
N HIS A 240 5.51 11.61 -16.40
CA HIS A 240 5.76 10.41 -17.18
C HIS A 240 5.94 9.12 -16.35
N LEU A 241 6.18 9.19 -15.03
CA LEU A 241 6.19 8.00 -14.16
C LEU A 241 4.84 7.27 -14.21
N LYS A 242 3.73 7.96 -14.50
CA LYS A 242 2.43 7.31 -14.73
C LYS A 242 2.51 6.24 -15.82
N TYR A 243 3.29 6.48 -16.87
CA TYR A 243 3.49 5.51 -17.94
C TYR A 243 4.30 4.33 -17.41
N HIS A 244 5.40 4.58 -16.68
CA HIS A 244 6.19 3.53 -16.03
C HIS A 244 5.33 2.64 -15.13
N TYR A 245 4.64 3.21 -14.15
CA TYR A 245 3.81 2.41 -13.26
C TYR A 245 2.74 1.64 -14.03
N LYS A 246 2.12 2.25 -15.05
CA LYS A 246 1.16 1.58 -15.95
C LYS A 246 1.73 0.35 -16.68
N ALA A 247 3.00 0.35 -17.09
CA ALA A 247 3.60 -0.81 -17.78
C ALA A 247 4.07 -1.94 -16.84
N PHE A 248 4.27 -1.61 -15.56
CA PHE A 248 4.91 -2.47 -14.58
C PHE A 248 4.03 -2.77 -13.36
N VAL A 249 2.73 -2.42 -13.38
CA VAL A 249 1.73 -2.72 -12.33
C VAL A 249 1.81 -4.16 -11.82
N THR A 250 2.03 -5.12 -12.73
CA THR A 250 2.09 -6.55 -12.40
C THR A 250 3.46 -7.03 -11.92
N LYS A 251 4.51 -6.24 -12.14
CA LYS A 251 5.90 -6.55 -11.75
C LYS A 251 6.34 -5.83 -10.47
N ASP A 252 5.65 -4.77 -10.04
CA ASP A 252 5.98 -3.96 -8.86
C ASP A 252 4.70 -3.55 -8.11
N LYS A 253 4.12 -4.50 -7.37
CA LYS A 253 2.83 -4.25 -6.68
C LYS A 253 3.04 -3.31 -5.50
N GLU A 254 4.15 -3.41 -4.76
CA GLU A 254 4.47 -2.55 -3.62
C GLU A 254 4.50 -1.07 -4.02
N SER A 255 5.13 -0.74 -5.15
CA SER A 255 5.15 0.64 -5.64
C SER A 255 3.76 1.12 -6.08
N MET A 256 2.94 0.24 -6.66
CA MET A 256 1.55 0.59 -6.97
C MET A 256 0.73 0.84 -5.69
N LYS A 257 0.92 0.04 -4.66
CA LYS A 257 0.26 0.19 -3.36
C LYS A 257 0.69 1.47 -2.65
N MET A 258 1.97 1.82 -2.73
CA MET A 258 2.48 3.11 -2.28
C MET A 258 1.82 4.29 -3.03
N ILE A 259 1.55 4.16 -4.34
CA ILE A 259 0.81 5.19 -5.11
C ILE A 259 -0.64 5.28 -4.64
N GLN A 260 -1.29 4.15 -4.35
CA GLN A 260 -2.65 4.12 -3.80
C GLN A 260 -2.71 4.83 -2.44
N ALA A 261 -1.83 4.46 -1.51
CA ALA A 261 -1.66 5.14 -0.23
C ALA A 261 -1.40 6.66 -0.40
N GLY A 262 -0.56 7.05 -1.39
CA GLY A 262 -0.29 8.45 -1.70
C GLY A 262 -1.52 9.20 -2.18
N SER A 263 -2.36 8.55 -3.01
CA SER A 263 -3.65 9.09 -3.45
C SER A 263 -4.57 9.36 -2.27
N TYR A 264 -4.67 8.41 -1.34
CA TYR A 264 -5.52 8.54 -0.17
C TYR A 264 -5.05 9.62 0.78
N ALA A 265 -3.75 9.73 1.03
CA ALA A 265 -3.18 10.81 1.82
C ALA A 265 -3.43 12.19 1.21
N TYR A 266 -3.31 12.33 -0.12
CA TYR A 266 -3.63 13.56 -0.83
C TYR A 266 -5.10 13.97 -0.67
N SER A 267 -6.01 13.02 -0.92
CA SER A 267 -7.45 13.20 -0.76
C SER A 267 -7.81 13.61 0.68
N PHE A 268 -7.23 12.92 1.68
CA PHE A 268 -7.47 13.22 3.09
C PHE A 268 -6.94 14.59 3.51
N TYR A 269 -5.76 14.98 3.05
CA TYR A 269 -5.22 16.32 3.32
C TYR A 269 -6.13 17.43 2.78
N ASN A 270 -6.61 17.27 1.54
CA ASN A 270 -7.54 18.23 0.96
C ASN A 270 -8.87 18.26 1.73
N PHE A 271 -9.35 17.11 2.20
CA PHE A 271 -10.49 17.04 3.09
C PHE A 271 -10.27 17.86 4.36
N LEU A 272 -9.17 17.63 5.08
CA LEU A 272 -8.83 18.35 6.31
C LEU A 272 -8.73 19.87 6.08
N ARG A 273 -8.07 20.30 5.00
CA ARG A 273 -8.00 21.72 4.60
C ARG A 273 -9.38 22.30 4.30
N SER A 274 -10.19 21.61 3.50
CA SER A 274 -11.54 22.08 3.11
C SER A 274 -12.51 22.21 4.27
N LYS A 275 -12.23 21.53 5.39
CA LYS A 275 -13.03 21.56 6.61
C LYS A 275 -12.39 22.41 7.71
N ASN A 276 -11.34 23.16 7.41
CA ASN A 276 -10.59 23.99 8.36
C ASN A 276 -10.14 23.19 9.61
N LEU A 277 -9.76 21.93 9.41
CA LEU A 277 -9.24 21.05 10.46
C LEU A 277 -7.72 21.15 10.64
N LEU A 278 -7.08 22.02 9.86
CA LEU A 278 -5.65 22.33 9.86
C LEU A 278 -5.49 23.85 9.94
N GLU A 279 -4.46 24.30 10.65
CA GLU A 279 -4.10 25.73 10.67
C GLU A 279 -3.36 26.10 9.37
N ASP A 280 -3.32 27.38 9.03
CA ASP A 280 -2.81 27.83 7.73
C ASP A 280 -1.29 27.63 7.57
N ASP A 281 -0.54 27.75 8.65
CA ASP A 281 0.91 27.59 8.74
C ASP A 281 1.33 26.23 9.35
N GLU A 282 0.37 25.31 9.53
CA GLU A 282 0.64 24.03 10.17
C GLU A 282 1.54 23.15 9.29
N SER A 283 2.68 22.71 9.83
CA SER A 283 3.55 21.75 9.15
C SER A 283 3.02 20.33 9.31
N ILE A 284 2.82 19.64 8.18
CA ILE A 284 2.29 18.28 8.13
C ILE A 284 3.27 17.37 7.41
N ASN A 285 3.55 16.23 8.05
CA ASN A 285 4.29 15.14 7.41
C ASN A 285 3.32 14.11 6.80
N PHE A 286 3.77 13.46 5.74
CA PHE A 286 3.05 12.36 5.11
C PHE A 286 3.97 11.15 5.06
N ASN A 287 3.53 10.05 5.66
CA ASN A 287 4.23 8.78 5.61
C ASN A 287 3.35 7.81 4.83
N ILE A 288 3.76 7.53 3.60
CA ILE A 288 3.01 6.76 2.61
C ILE A 288 3.65 5.40 2.48
N ILE A 289 2.88 4.32 2.65
CA ILE A 289 3.43 2.98 2.77
C ILE A 289 2.63 2.00 1.91
N GLY A 290 3.27 1.46 0.88
CA GLY A 290 2.83 0.25 0.20
C GLY A 290 3.40 -0.95 0.94
N TYR A 291 2.55 -1.69 1.66
CA TYR A 291 2.96 -2.81 2.48
C TYR A 291 2.58 -4.12 1.81
N SER A 292 3.55 -5.03 1.67
CA SER A 292 3.27 -6.40 1.24
C SER A 292 3.81 -7.42 2.22
N ASP A 293 3.36 -8.66 2.04
CA ASP A 293 3.88 -9.79 2.80
C ASP A 293 5.33 -10.16 2.46
N ARG A 294 5.98 -9.38 1.57
CA ARG A 294 7.34 -9.56 1.03
C ARG A 294 8.24 -8.32 1.15
N GLY A 295 7.69 -7.14 1.42
CA GLY A 295 8.46 -5.91 1.45
C GLY A 295 7.62 -4.66 1.69
N ILE A 296 8.32 -3.53 1.76
CA ILE A 296 7.72 -2.22 1.99
C ILE A 296 8.31 -1.24 0.97
N SER A 297 7.44 -0.49 0.30
CA SER A 297 7.81 0.73 -0.43
C SER A 297 7.23 1.93 0.32
N SER A 298 8.02 2.98 0.52
CA SER A 298 7.59 4.11 1.34
C SER A 298 8.04 5.48 0.84
N LEU A 299 7.18 6.48 0.99
CA LEU A 299 7.51 7.90 0.79
C LEU A 299 7.33 8.66 2.10
N THR A 300 8.31 9.49 2.45
CA THR A 300 8.19 10.46 3.53
C THR A 300 8.25 11.86 2.94
N LEU A 301 7.15 12.59 3.09
CA LEU A 301 6.93 13.89 2.46
C LEU A 301 6.45 14.92 3.50
N THR A 302 6.46 16.19 3.13
CA THR A 302 5.92 17.29 3.93
C THR A 302 4.86 18.06 3.14
N ASN A 303 4.19 19.04 3.74
CA ASN A 303 3.22 19.89 3.05
C ASN A 303 3.83 21.05 2.24
N GLN A 304 5.13 20.94 1.89
CA GLN A 304 5.75 21.82 0.90
C GLN A 304 5.16 21.58 -0.50
N GLU A 305 5.10 22.62 -1.32
CA GLU A 305 4.46 22.57 -2.65
C GLU A 305 5.00 21.43 -3.54
N GLU A 306 6.32 21.24 -3.59
CA GLU A 306 6.96 20.17 -4.37
C GLU A 306 6.49 18.77 -3.94
N HIS A 307 6.35 18.55 -2.63
CA HIS A 307 5.89 17.30 -2.05
C HIS A 307 4.38 17.08 -2.21
N LEU A 308 3.58 18.15 -2.13
CA LEU A 308 2.15 18.08 -2.44
C LEU A 308 1.92 17.73 -3.93
N ASN A 309 2.78 18.20 -4.83
CA ASN A 309 2.75 17.82 -6.25
C ASN A 309 3.03 16.33 -6.47
N ILE A 310 3.90 15.72 -5.66
CA ILE A 310 4.11 14.26 -5.65
C ILE A 310 2.82 13.54 -5.27
N LEU A 311 2.19 13.93 -4.16
CA LEU A 311 0.94 13.33 -3.69
C LEU A 311 -0.22 13.50 -4.70
N LYS A 312 -0.34 14.69 -5.30
CA LYS A 312 -1.28 14.97 -6.39
C LYS A 312 -1.02 14.07 -7.60
N THR A 313 0.25 13.80 -7.92
CA THR A 313 0.62 12.89 -9.00
C THR A 313 0.19 11.46 -8.67
N CYS A 314 0.40 10.99 -7.44
CA CYS A 314 -0.12 9.70 -6.99
C CYS A 314 -1.65 9.60 -7.16
N HIS A 315 -2.37 10.65 -6.73
CA HIS A 315 -3.82 10.73 -6.87
C HIS A 315 -4.28 10.67 -8.34
N ASN A 316 -3.65 11.46 -9.21
CA ASN A 316 -3.95 11.43 -10.65
C ASN A 316 -3.67 10.06 -11.28
N ILE A 317 -2.55 9.42 -10.92
CA ILE A 317 -2.20 8.08 -11.43
C ILE A 317 -3.26 7.05 -11.05
N TYR A 318 -3.78 7.11 -9.82
CA TYR A 318 -4.69 6.10 -9.33
C TYR A 318 -6.16 6.36 -9.73
N THR A 319 -6.57 7.62 -9.87
CA THR A 319 -7.93 8.02 -10.30
C THR A 319 -8.15 7.91 -11.80
N ASP A 320 -7.12 8.11 -12.63
CA ASP A 320 -7.19 7.88 -14.07
C ASP A 320 -7.52 6.41 -14.35
N LYS A 321 -8.79 6.12 -14.70
CA LYS A 321 -9.28 4.77 -15.04
C LYS A 321 -8.33 4.10 -16.05
N ILE A 322 -7.54 3.14 -15.56
CA ILE A 322 -6.52 2.42 -16.33
C ILE A 322 -7.21 1.43 -17.28
N GLN A 323 -7.77 1.92 -18.39
CA GLN A 323 -8.39 1.14 -19.47
C GLN A 323 -7.49 1.00 -20.71
N LYS A 324 -6.18 1.21 -20.59
CA LYS A 324 -5.24 0.87 -21.67
C LYS A 324 -4.52 -0.42 -21.32
N GLU A 325 -4.71 -1.44 -22.15
CA GLU A 325 -4.06 -2.74 -22.02
C GLU A 325 -2.53 -2.58 -21.83
N LEU A 326 -1.98 -3.37 -20.90
CA LEU A 326 -0.55 -3.44 -20.52
C LEU A 326 0.44 -3.39 -21.71
N PRO A 327 0.19 -4.05 -22.88
CA PRO A 327 1.10 -4.01 -24.02
C PRO A 327 1.26 -2.60 -24.63
N THR A 328 0.18 -1.83 -24.68
CA THR A 328 0.17 -0.48 -25.28
C THR A 328 0.94 0.50 -24.40
N ALA A 329 0.83 0.36 -23.07
CA ALA A 329 1.61 1.13 -22.11
C ALA A 329 3.12 0.89 -22.22
N ARG A 330 3.54 -0.38 -22.40
CA ARG A 330 4.95 -0.75 -22.59
C ARG A 330 5.51 -0.17 -23.88
N LYS A 331 4.73 -0.20 -24.97
CA LYS A 331 5.11 0.45 -26.23
C LYS A 331 5.25 1.97 -26.09
N ASP A 332 4.37 2.61 -25.33
CA ASP A 332 4.43 4.07 -25.09
C ASP A 332 5.69 4.46 -24.30
N ILE A 333 6.06 3.70 -23.25
CA ILE A 333 7.32 3.93 -22.53
C ILE A 333 8.51 3.69 -23.44
N LEU A 334 8.51 2.60 -24.21
CA LEU A 334 9.61 2.30 -25.11
C LEU A 334 9.83 3.46 -26.09
N LYS A 335 8.77 4.08 -26.60
CA LYS A 335 8.84 5.30 -27.41
C LYS A 335 9.42 6.50 -26.65
N VAL A 336 9.09 6.67 -25.37
CA VAL A 336 9.68 7.73 -24.53
C VAL A 336 11.17 7.46 -24.30
N ILE A 337 11.55 6.24 -23.94
CA ILE A 337 12.95 5.83 -23.76
C ILE A 337 13.71 6.04 -25.08
N GLN A 338 13.18 5.57 -26.21
CA GLN A 338 13.77 5.76 -27.54
C GLN A 338 13.96 7.24 -27.84
N ARG A 339 12.97 8.09 -27.56
CA ARG A 339 13.06 9.54 -27.79
C ARG A 339 14.09 10.22 -26.90
N GLN A 340 14.25 9.78 -25.65
CA GLN A 340 15.24 10.35 -24.74
C GLN A 340 16.65 9.85 -25.07
N ALA A 341 16.82 8.54 -25.31
CA ALA A 341 18.08 7.97 -25.75
C ALA A 341 18.57 8.64 -27.05
N ALA A 342 17.66 8.87 -28.02
CA ALA A 342 17.96 9.59 -29.25
C ALA A 342 18.46 11.03 -29.06
N LYS A 343 18.19 11.65 -27.90
CA LYS A 343 18.60 13.02 -27.58
C LYS A 343 19.80 13.09 -26.64
N SER A 344 19.95 12.10 -25.77
CA SER A 344 20.93 12.11 -24.68
C SER A 344 22.27 11.47 -25.05
N PHE A 345 22.32 10.66 -26.10
CA PHE A 345 23.54 9.98 -26.56
C PHE A 345 24.01 10.54 -27.90
N ILE A 346 25.32 10.59 -28.12
CA ILE A 346 25.92 10.86 -29.43
C ILE A 346 25.43 9.78 -30.39
N ASP A 347 24.86 10.18 -31.55
CA ASP A 347 24.19 9.26 -32.48
C ASP A 347 23.14 8.31 -31.83
N GLY A 348 22.44 8.83 -30.80
CA GLY A 348 21.57 8.03 -29.94
C GLY A 348 20.44 7.28 -30.64
N ARG A 349 20.00 7.73 -31.84
CA ARG A 349 19.01 6.98 -32.64
C ARG A 349 19.57 5.66 -33.14
N ASN A 350 20.77 5.67 -33.71
CA ASN A 350 21.40 4.46 -34.22
C ASN A 350 21.80 3.54 -33.08
N PHE A 351 22.33 4.09 -31.99
CA PHE A 351 22.62 3.34 -30.76
C PHE A 351 21.39 2.58 -30.25
N PHE A 352 20.26 3.27 -30.10
CA PHE A 352 19.03 2.64 -29.60
C PHE A 352 18.46 1.60 -30.59
N ASN A 353 18.51 1.86 -31.90
CA ASN A 353 18.05 0.89 -32.90
C ASN A 353 18.91 -0.39 -32.86
N LYS A 354 20.24 -0.26 -32.78
CA LYS A 354 21.14 -1.41 -32.63
C LYS A 354 20.82 -2.24 -31.38
N LEU A 355 20.48 -1.58 -30.27
CA LEU A 355 20.03 -2.25 -29.04
C LEU A 355 18.70 -3.01 -29.20
N MET A 356 17.77 -2.47 -29.97
CA MET A 356 16.47 -3.09 -30.23
C MET A 356 16.53 -4.25 -31.23
N ASP A 357 17.52 -4.22 -32.13
CA ASP A 357 17.73 -5.26 -33.15
C ASP A 357 18.54 -6.46 -32.63
N VAL A 358 18.98 -6.44 -31.35
CA VAL A 358 19.63 -7.58 -30.70
C VAL A 358 18.64 -8.74 -30.60
N SER A 359 18.94 -9.84 -31.28
CA SER A 359 18.10 -11.03 -31.24
C SER A 359 18.12 -11.67 -29.84
N SER A 360 17.05 -12.34 -29.45
CA SER A 360 16.94 -13.02 -28.15
C SER A 360 17.87 -14.23 -27.99
N ASN A 361 18.59 -14.61 -29.06
CA ASN A 361 19.47 -15.77 -29.09
C ASN A 361 20.92 -15.34 -29.33
N GLY A 362 21.82 -15.76 -28.43
CA GLY A 362 23.26 -15.50 -28.51
C GLY A 362 23.73 -14.34 -27.63
N ILE A 363 25.05 -14.18 -27.55
CA ILE A 363 25.70 -13.03 -26.91
C ILE A 363 26.11 -12.07 -28.03
N HIS A 364 25.55 -10.86 -28.01
CA HIS A 364 25.84 -9.81 -28.99
C HIS A 364 26.65 -8.71 -28.30
N SER A 365 27.78 -8.33 -28.88
CA SER A 365 28.60 -7.21 -28.43
C SER A 365 28.47 -6.06 -29.41
N PHE A 366 28.19 -4.86 -28.92
CA PHE A 366 28.36 -3.63 -29.68
C PHE A 366 29.15 -2.63 -28.84
N THR A 367 29.89 -1.76 -29.50
CA THR A 367 30.67 -0.69 -28.86
C THR A 367 30.01 0.64 -29.16
N HIS A 368 29.90 1.48 -28.13
CA HIS A 368 29.37 2.83 -28.21
C HIS A 368 30.29 3.76 -27.44
N GLU A 369 30.69 4.86 -28.06
CA GLU A 369 31.59 5.85 -27.45
C GLU A 369 30.81 7.12 -27.15
N GLU A 370 31.02 7.67 -25.96
CA GLU A 370 30.37 8.88 -25.48
C GLU A 370 31.43 9.86 -24.97
N ILE A 371 31.17 11.14 -25.21
CA ILE A 371 31.98 12.23 -24.67
C ILE A 371 31.12 12.93 -23.62
N ILE A 372 31.47 12.74 -22.35
CA ILE A 372 30.75 13.36 -21.24
C ILE A 372 31.41 14.71 -20.93
N ASP A 373 30.89 15.77 -21.53
CA ASP A 373 31.28 17.13 -21.18
C ASP A 373 30.60 17.56 -19.87
N ASN A 374 31.33 18.27 -18.99
CA ASN A 374 30.91 18.66 -17.64
C ASN A 374 30.81 17.52 -16.61
N PHE A 375 31.78 16.60 -16.60
CA PHE A 375 31.94 15.68 -15.46
C PHE A 375 32.30 16.48 -14.20
N VAL A 376 31.32 16.73 -13.33
CA VAL A 376 31.56 17.37 -12.03
C VAL A 376 32.43 16.41 -11.23
N ARG A 377 33.69 16.79 -10.97
CA ARG A 377 34.55 16.07 -10.02
C ARG A 377 33.87 16.11 -8.66
N ILE A 378 33.25 15.00 -8.25
CA ILE A 378 32.96 14.76 -6.85
C ILE A 378 34.33 14.52 -6.20
N GLN A 379 34.88 15.55 -5.55
CA GLN A 379 35.97 15.35 -4.60
C GLN A 379 35.41 14.51 -3.45
N VAL A 380 35.99 13.34 -3.25
CA VAL A 380 35.72 12.45 -2.11
C VAL A 380 36.32 13.05 -0.85
#